data_AF-A0A2V6D5X7-F1
#
_entry.id   AF-A0A2V6D5X7-F1
#
_cell.length_a   1.000
_cell.length_b   1.000
_cell.length_c   1.000
_cell.angle_alpha   90.00
_cell.angle_beta   90.00
_cell.angle_gamma   90.00
#
_symmetry.space_group_name_H-M   'P 1'
#
loop_
_entity.id
_entity.type
_entity.pdbx_description
1 polymer ?
#
loop_
_entity_poly.entity_id
_entity_poly.type
_entity_poly.pdbx_seq_one_letter_code
_entity_poly.pdbx_strand_id
1 'polypeptide(L)'
;MCGIVGYVGRAEAAPILLDGLRRLEYRGYDSAGVAIVNGKRIETRKCAGRIANLAKLMTEKPPSGQYGISHTRWATHGKVTDENAHPHFDQSGKIALVHNGVIENYAALREQLEREGGHKFTSDTDTEVLAHLIGSIYEQLDGADSKARLVNATRAALKQVIGTYGIALVHSDIKEFMIGARRGSPLVLGVGKDENFLASDVSAIVAHTRDAVYLNDFDIVAVSRDKFEISSVAGESGNYQISKVEFGAEDVSKGDFPHYMLKEIFEQPNSVRDAMRGRLNTEECTAKLGGLNMTAAELRDVSRVVLTGCGTALHAALVGEYLIEQLANIPVEVEYASEFRHRNTPMSGNTLVFAISQSGETADTLGALRESQRKGFRTLGICNNVASTIARESDGGVYMHAGPEIGVAATKSFTSQVTILALIGLLLGRMRHLSTSQGSRIIEALEALPDQIESVLKLSDQIRSIAKKYLEAEG
;
A
#
# COMPACT_ATOMS: atom_id res chain seq x y z
N MET A 1 8.26 0.37 3.22
CA MET A 1 7.74 1.24 2.13
C MET A 1 7.36 2.56 2.76
N CYS A 2 7.96 3.69 2.39
CA CYS A 2 7.74 5.01 3.02
C CYS A 2 6.26 5.45 3.17
N GLY A 3 6.00 6.48 3.99
CA GLY A 3 4.68 7.06 4.22
C GLY A 3 4.59 8.53 3.76
N ILE A 4 3.51 8.90 3.06
CA ILE A 4 3.18 10.29 2.68
C ILE A 4 1.87 10.69 3.36
N VAL A 5 1.83 11.92 3.91
CA VAL A 5 0.58 12.60 4.27
C VAL A 5 0.66 14.06 3.84
N GLY A 6 -0.36 14.54 3.15
CA GLY A 6 -0.58 15.93 2.77
C GLY A 6 -1.95 16.39 3.24
N TYR A 7 -2.05 17.67 3.59
CA TYR A 7 -3.28 18.29 4.08
C TYR A 7 -3.44 19.68 3.49
N VAL A 8 -4.67 20.03 3.12
CA VAL A 8 -5.09 21.39 2.82
C VAL A 8 -6.49 21.61 3.40
N GLY A 9 -6.64 22.56 4.32
CA GLY A 9 -7.90 22.78 5.02
C GLY A 9 -7.94 24.09 5.80
N ARG A 10 -8.79 24.15 6.83
CA ARG A 10 -8.89 25.32 7.72
C ARG A 10 -8.13 25.15 9.03
N ALA A 11 -7.89 23.90 9.45
CA ALA A 11 -7.17 23.61 10.67
C ALA A 11 -5.67 23.84 10.51
N GLU A 12 -4.94 23.91 11.62
CA GLU A 12 -3.48 23.84 11.58
C GLU A 12 -3.05 22.48 11.02
N ALA A 13 -2.16 22.50 10.02
CA ALA A 13 -1.70 21.29 9.36
C ALA A 13 -0.80 20.44 10.27
N ALA A 14 -0.04 21.07 11.18
CA ALA A 14 0.99 20.39 11.97
C ALA A 14 0.47 19.17 12.77
N PRO A 15 -0.62 19.26 13.56
CA PRO A 15 -1.14 18.10 14.28
C PRO A 15 -1.67 16.99 13.36
N ILE A 16 -2.33 17.36 12.26
CA ILE A 16 -2.93 16.44 11.30
C ILE A 16 -1.84 15.64 10.59
N LEU A 17 -0.83 16.32 10.07
CA LEU A 17 0.30 15.70 9.39
C LEU A 17 1.04 14.76 10.36
N LEU A 18 1.29 15.19 11.60
CA LEU A 18 1.98 14.36 12.59
C LEU A 18 1.16 13.12 13.00
N ASP A 19 -0.16 13.23 13.18
CA ASP A 19 -1.02 12.08 13.49
C ASP A 19 -1.08 11.10 12.30
N GLY A 20 -1.20 11.62 11.09
CA GLY A 20 -1.16 10.81 9.87
C GLY A 20 0.16 10.05 9.76
N LEU A 21 1.31 10.68 10.02
CA LEU A 21 2.60 9.98 10.02
C LEU A 21 2.66 8.91 11.11
N ARG A 22 2.14 9.15 12.33
CA ARG A 22 2.11 8.11 13.38
C ARG A 22 1.39 6.84 12.93
N ARG A 23 0.31 7.01 12.15
CA ARG A 23 -0.43 5.88 11.57
C ARG A 23 0.34 5.18 10.45
N LEU A 24 1.33 5.85 9.85
CA LEU A 24 2.22 5.31 8.81
C LEU A 24 3.62 4.94 9.35
N GLU A 25 3.85 4.88 10.66
CA GLU A 25 5.18 4.55 11.20
C GLU A 25 5.60 3.10 10.88
N TYR A 26 4.63 2.20 10.72
CA TYR A 26 4.86 0.80 10.32
C TYR A 26 5.46 0.67 8.91
N ARG A 27 5.37 1.72 8.10
CA ARG A 27 5.81 1.79 6.72
C ARG A 27 7.28 2.23 6.60
N GLY A 28 7.72 3.13 7.49
CA GLY A 28 9.10 3.64 7.55
C GLY A 28 9.39 4.38 8.84
N TYR A 29 10.59 4.20 9.38
CA TYR A 29 11.00 4.74 10.70
C TYR A 29 12.45 5.21 10.75
N ASP A 30 13.14 5.29 9.61
CA ASP A 30 14.55 5.71 9.56
C ASP A 30 14.67 7.22 9.73
N SER A 31 13.75 7.99 9.16
CA SER A 31 13.63 9.44 9.36
C SER A 31 12.23 9.93 9.06
N ALA A 32 11.90 11.14 9.50
CA ALA A 32 10.61 11.77 9.23
C ALA A 32 10.74 13.30 9.10
N GLY A 33 9.77 13.91 8.43
CA GLY A 33 9.70 15.37 8.34
C GLY A 33 8.38 15.93 7.86
N VAL A 34 8.24 17.25 8.02
CA VAL A 34 7.09 18.06 7.59
C VAL A 34 7.57 19.30 6.83
N ALA A 35 6.77 19.77 5.88
CA ALA A 35 6.85 21.08 5.26
C ALA A 35 5.46 21.73 5.32
N ILE A 36 5.34 22.87 6.00
CA ILE A 36 4.08 23.60 6.17
C ILE A 36 4.25 25.00 5.60
N VAL A 37 3.28 25.44 4.80
CA VAL A 37 3.35 26.76 4.18
C VAL A 37 2.77 27.81 5.15
N ASN A 38 3.62 28.78 5.50
CA ASN A 38 3.29 29.92 6.35
C ASN A 38 3.44 31.22 5.54
N GLY A 39 2.33 31.75 5.03
CA GLY A 39 2.35 32.93 4.16
C GLY A 39 3.05 32.65 2.83
N LYS A 40 4.26 33.21 2.65
CA LYS A 40 5.12 32.99 1.45
C LYS A 40 6.39 32.19 1.77
N ARG A 41 6.42 31.53 2.92
CA ARG A 41 7.58 30.73 3.36
C ARG A 41 7.13 29.30 3.63
N ILE A 42 8.05 28.36 3.48
CA ILE A 42 7.84 26.97 3.87
C ILE A 42 8.66 26.72 5.13
N GLU A 43 7.98 26.33 6.21
CA GLU A 43 8.63 25.90 7.43
C GLU A 43 8.83 24.38 7.40
N THR A 44 10.07 23.93 7.57
CA THR A 44 10.40 22.50 7.62
C THR A 44 10.93 22.07 8.97
N ARG A 45 10.56 20.86 9.36
CA ARG A 45 11.16 20.12 10.48
C ARG A 45 11.46 18.73 9.97
N LYS A 46 12.72 18.31 10.06
CA LYS A 46 13.19 17.01 9.60
C LYS A 46 14.12 16.44 10.66
N CYS A 47 14.02 15.15 10.91
CA CYS A 47 14.94 14.47 11.81
C CYS A 47 15.09 12.98 11.45
N ALA A 48 16.30 12.47 11.64
CA ALA A 48 16.58 11.05 11.67
C ALA A 48 15.93 10.38 12.91
N GLY A 49 15.62 9.10 12.74
CA GLY A 49 14.95 8.27 13.71
C GLY A 49 13.42 8.32 13.63
N ARG A 50 12.82 7.81 14.69
CA ARG A 50 11.37 7.58 14.79
C ARG A 50 10.57 8.88 14.90
N ILE A 51 9.25 8.77 14.68
CA ILE A 51 8.34 9.92 14.67
C ILE A 51 8.31 10.67 16.01
N ALA A 52 8.64 9.99 17.12
CA ALA A 52 8.79 10.63 18.42
C ALA A 52 9.82 11.79 18.41
N ASN A 53 10.91 11.66 17.64
CA ASN A 53 11.92 12.71 17.48
C ASN A 53 11.30 13.93 16.76
N LEU A 54 10.54 13.68 15.69
CA LEU A 54 9.87 14.73 14.93
C LEU A 54 8.82 15.44 15.79
N ALA A 55 8.05 14.69 16.57
CA ALA A 55 7.06 15.23 17.49
C ALA A 55 7.70 16.17 18.53
N LYS A 56 8.85 15.77 19.09
CA LYS A 56 9.63 16.61 19.99
C LYS A 56 10.11 17.89 19.30
N LEU A 57 10.69 17.77 18.11
CA LEU A 57 11.18 18.91 17.31
C LEU A 57 10.04 19.89 16.95
N MET A 58 8.87 19.38 16.59
CA MET A 58 7.68 20.20 16.31
C MET A 58 7.09 20.85 17.56
N THR A 59 7.34 20.30 18.75
CA THR A 59 6.94 20.93 20.01
C THR A 59 7.92 22.06 20.38
N GLU A 60 9.23 21.83 20.21
CA GLU A 60 10.27 22.82 20.50
C GLU A 60 10.26 24.00 19.51
N LYS A 61 9.94 23.72 18.25
CA LYS A 61 9.89 24.73 17.17
C LYS A 61 8.60 24.55 16.36
N PRO A 62 7.42 24.95 16.88
CA PRO A 62 6.15 24.74 16.20
C PRO A 62 6.11 25.38 14.81
N PRO A 63 5.90 24.60 13.72
CA PRO A 63 5.53 25.17 12.44
C PRO A 63 4.04 25.53 12.44
N SER A 64 3.66 26.60 11.74
CA SER A 64 2.26 27.04 11.63
C SER A 64 1.84 27.19 10.17
N GLY A 65 0.57 26.90 9.89
CA GLY A 65 -0.02 27.00 8.56
C GLY A 65 -1.12 25.98 8.34
N GLN A 66 -1.96 26.25 7.33
CA GLN A 66 -3.20 25.50 7.08
C GLN A 66 -3.05 24.40 6.03
N TYR A 67 -1.88 24.29 5.42
CA TYR A 67 -1.59 23.25 4.43
C TYR A 67 -0.11 22.91 4.37
N GLY A 68 0.17 21.68 4.01
CA GLY A 68 1.52 21.15 4.00
C GLY A 68 1.56 19.67 3.64
N ILE A 69 2.78 19.14 3.64
CA ILE A 69 3.10 17.75 3.35
C ILE A 69 4.07 17.22 4.37
N SER A 70 4.10 15.90 4.50
CA SER A 70 4.90 15.21 5.50
C SER A 70 5.25 13.80 5.03
N HIS A 71 6.31 13.25 5.62
CA HIS A 71 6.87 11.98 5.17
C HIS A 71 7.50 11.17 6.31
N THR A 72 7.38 9.85 6.21
CA THR A 72 8.23 8.88 6.92
C THR A 72 9.04 8.08 5.91
N ARG A 73 10.33 7.94 6.17
CA ARG A 73 11.29 7.38 5.22
C ARG A 73 11.76 5.99 5.65
N TRP A 74 11.87 5.13 4.65
CA TRP A 74 12.67 3.91 4.65
C TRP A 74 13.77 4.12 3.63
N ALA A 75 15.03 4.24 4.06
CA ALA A 75 16.11 4.69 3.19
C ALA A 75 16.45 3.63 2.12
N THR A 76 16.42 4.03 0.84
CA THR A 76 16.88 3.20 -0.31
C THR A 76 18.16 3.79 -0.93
N HIS A 77 18.21 5.11 -1.11
CA HIS A 77 19.37 5.87 -1.59
C HIS A 77 19.83 6.86 -0.52
N GLY A 78 21.14 6.98 -0.27
CA GLY A 78 21.67 7.90 0.72
C GLY A 78 21.49 7.45 2.17
N LYS A 79 22.38 7.91 3.04
CA LYS A 79 22.41 7.54 4.47
C LYS A 79 21.19 8.10 5.20
N VAL A 80 20.89 7.51 6.37
CA VAL A 80 19.86 8.01 7.30
C VAL A 80 20.40 9.26 8.01
N THR A 81 20.04 10.45 7.50
CA THR A 81 20.41 11.75 8.08
C THR A 81 19.25 12.74 7.97
N ASP A 82 19.35 13.86 8.68
CA ASP A 82 18.36 14.94 8.64
C ASP A 82 18.30 15.59 7.24
N GLU A 83 19.43 15.68 6.55
CA GLU A 83 19.56 16.24 5.19
C GLU A 83 18.80 15.37 4.16
N ASN A 84 18.99 14.05 4.23
CA ASN A 84 18.36 13.07 3.35
C ASN A 84 16.91 12.73 3.75
N ALA A 85 16.43 13.20 4.90
CA ALA A 85 15.03 13.10 5.26
C ALA A 85 14.19 13.99 4.33
N HIS A 86 13.00 13.54 3.97
CA HIS A 86 12.03 14.34 3.23
C HIS A 86 11.31 15.29 4.21
N PRO A 87 10.74 16.42 3.74
CA PRO A 87 10.65 16.89 2.35
C PRO A 87 11.96 17.47 1.77
N HIS A 88 12.11 17.41 0.45
CA HIS A 88 13.18 18.07 -0.30
C HIS A 88 12.68 19.33 -0.99
N PHE A 89 13.59 20.30 -1.17
CA PHE A 89 13.30 21.56 -1.85
C PHE A 89 13.78 21.55 -3.29
N ASP A 90 13.22 22.44 -4.11
CA ASP A 90 13.85 22.85 -5.36
C ASP A 90 14.96 23.90 -5.12
N GLN A 91 15.67 24.28 -6.18
CA GLN A 91 16.74 25.28 -6.14
C GLN A 91 16.30 26.63 -5.57
N SER A 92 15.06 27.07 -5.85
CA SER A 92 14.55 28.36 -5.37
C SER A 92 14.13 28.32 -3.89
N GLY A 93 13.97 27.12 -3.32
CA GLY A 93 13.41 26.91 -1.99
C GLY A 93 11.89 27.16 -1.91
N LYS A 94 11.21 27.35 -3.05
CA LYS A 94 9.78 27.66 -3.09
C LYS A 94 8.89 26.44 -3.23
N ILE A 95 9.43 25.31 -3.68
CA ILE A 95 8.73 24.02 -3.77
C ILE A 95 9.27 23.10 -2.71
N ALA A 96 8.38 22.44 -1.96
CA ALA A 96 8.73 21.30 -1.13
C ALA A 96 8.03 20.04 -1.67
N LEU A 97 8.75 18.92 -1.71
CA LEU A 97 8.30 17.66 -2.27
C LEU A 97 8.62 16.47 -1.35
N VAL A 98 7.67 15.54 -1.24
CA VAL A 98 7.85 14.22 -0.63
C VAL A 98 7.61 13.13 -1.66
N HIS A 99 8.30 12.01 -1.53
CA HIS A 99 8.32 10.94 -2.53
C HIS A 99 8.39 9.53 -1.90
N ASN A 100 7.58 8.63 -2.45
CA ASN A 100 7.64 7.19 -2.24
C ASN A 100 7.95 6.52 -3.58
N GLY A 101 9.06 5.80 -3.68
CA GLY A 101 9.46 5.14 -4.93
C GLY A 101 10.95 5.29 -5.19
N VAL A 102 11.34 5.11 -6.45
CA VAL A 102 12.71 5.26 -6.92
C VAL A 102 12.67 5.91 -8.29
N ILE A 103 13.39 7.02 -8.44
CA ILE A 103 13.65 7.65 -9.74
C ILE A 103 14.92 7.03 -10.32
N GLU A 104 14.76 6.07 -11.23
CA GLU A 104 15.87 5.24 -11.73
C GLU A 104 16.87 6.03 -12.57
N ASN A 105 16.41 7.06 -13.28
CA ASN A 105 17.26 7.92 -14.11
C ASN A 105 17.74 9.20 -13.40
N TYR A 106 17.71 9.24 -12.06
CA TYR A 106 18.07 10.43 -11.29
C TYR A 106 19.50 10.94 -11.56
N ALA A 107 20.46 10.04 -11.80
CA ALA A 107 21.85 10.42 -12.04
C ALA A 107 22.00 11.26 -13.33
N ALA A 108 21.34 10.85 -14.42
CA ALA A 108 21.34 11.58 -15.67
C ALA A 108 20.63 12.94 -15.54
N LEU A 109 19.49 12.97 -14.84
CA LEU A 109 18.74 14.21 -14.59
C LEU A 109 19.53 15.19 -13.71
N ARG A 110 20.21 14.69 -12.67
CA ARG A 110 21.07 15.49 -11.78
C ARG A 110 22.19 16.15 -12.57
N GLU A 111 22.90 15.37 -13.37
CA GLU A 111 23.99 15.87 -14.21
C GLU A 111 23.52 16.94 -15.20
N GLN A 112 22.35 16.75 -15.81
CA GLN A 112 21.74 17.75 -16.69
C GLN A 112 21.46 19.06 -15.94
N LEU A 113 20.81 18.98 -14.78
CA LEU A 113 20.46 20.16 -13.97
C LEU A 113 21.70 20.91 -13.44
N GLU A 114 22.76 20.19 -13.06
CA GLU A 114 24.04 20.78 -12.63
C GLU A 114 24.73 21.51 -13.79
N ARG A 115 24.80 20.90 -14.98
CA ARG A 115 25.49 21.48 -16.14
C ARG A 115 24.72 22.62 -16.81
N GLU A 116 23.43 22.43 -17.07
CA GLU A 116 22.63 23.35 -17.87
C GLU A 116 22.03 24.48 -17.04
N GLY A 117 21.61 24.17 -15.80
CA GLY A 117 20.93 25.13 -14.92
C GLY A 117 21.75 25.60 -13.72
N GLY A 118 22.97 25.07 -13.51
CA GLY A 118 23.82 25.44 -12.37
C GLY A 118 23.21 25.08 -11.01
N HIS A 119 22.32 24.09 -10.96
CA HIS A 119 21.65 23.64 -9.74
C HIS A 119 22.66 23.11 -8.73
N LYS A 120 22.41 23.33 -7.44
CA LYS A 120 23.23 22.84 -6.33
C LYS A 120 22.41 21.90 -5.45
N PHE A 121 22.82 20.65 -5.40
CA PHE A 121 22.18 19.62 -4.60
C PHE A 121 22.79 19.53 -3.21
N THR A 122 21.95 19.31 -2.21
CA THR A 122 22.32 19.24 -0.79
C THR A 122 22.14 17.86 -0.19
N SER A 123 21.54 16.93 -0.94
CA SER A 123 21.30 15.55 -0.54
C SER A 123 21.84 14.55 -1.58
N ASP A 124 21.89 13.30 -1.17
CA ASP A 124 22.23 12.16 -2.04
C ASP A 124 20.99 11.48 -2.63
N THR A 125 19.82 12.10 -2.47
CA THR A 125 18.55 11.47 -2.82
C THR A 125 18.16 11.74 -4.26
N ASP A 126 17.55 10.73 -4.88
CA ASP A 126 16.83 10.81 -6.14
C ASP A 126 15.65 11.81 -6.08
N THR A 127 15.10 11.99 -4.88
CA THR A 127 13.93 12.84 -4.62
C THR A 127 14.23 14.34 -4.76
N GLU A 128 15.41 14.81 -4.33
CA GLU A 128 15.82 16.21 -4.52
C GLU A 128 15.97 16.55 -6.02
N VAL A 129 16.46 15.60 -6.82
CA VAL A 129 16.54 15.73 -8.29
C VAL A 129 15.17 16.01 -8.90
N LEU A 130 14.14 15.28 -8.44
CA LEU A 130 12.77 15.50 -8.90
C LEU A 130 12.23 16.88 -8.49
N ALA A 131 12.50 17.33 -7.27
CA ALA A 131 12.10 18.67 -6.81
C ALA A 131 12.76 19.78 -7.65
N HIS A 132 14.06 19.65 -7.91
CA HIS A 132 14.81 20.57 -8.77
C HIS A 132 14.31 20.58 -10.21
N LEU A 133 14.01 19.42 -10.78
CA LEU A 133 13.46 19.31 -12.15
C LEU A 133 12.12 20.03 -12.27
N ILE A 134 11.20 19.81 -11.31
CA ILE A 134 9.90 20.48 -11.30
C ILE A 134 10.06 22.00 -11.13
N GLY A 135 10.91 22.44 -10.20
CA GLY A 135 11.17 23.86 -9.98
C GLY A 135 11.78 24.56 -11.20
N SER A 136 12.76 23.93 -11.83
CA SER A 136 13.41 24.45 -13.05
C SER A 136 12.41 24.66 -14.18
N ILE A 137 11.56 23.66 -14.44
CA ILE A 137 10.51 23.77 -15.47
C ILE A 137 9.46 24.82 -15.07
N TYR A 138 9.09 24.90 -13.79
CA TYR A 138 8.13 25.90 -13.31
C TYR A 138 8.60 27.34 -13.56
N GLU A 139 9.89 27.63 -13.37
CA GLU A 139 10.47 28.94 -13.64
C GLU A 139 10.53 29.27 -15.14
N GLN A 140 10.72 28.25 -15.99
CA GLN A 140 10.76 28.42 -17.45
C GLN A 140 9.38 28.58 -18.09
N LEU A 141 8.33 28.07 -17.44
CA LEU A 141 6.98 28.17 -17.97
C LEU A 141 6.39 29.56 -17.73
N ASP A 142 5.86 30.15 -18.80
CA ASP A 142 5.01 31.34 -18.73
C ASP A 142 3.56 30.98 -18.36
N GLY A 143 2.86 31.92 -17.72
CA GLY A 143 1.44 31.76 -17.44
C GLY A 143 0.97 32.60 -16.25
N ALA A 144 -0.18 33.26 -16.40
CA ALA A 144 -0.78 34.05 -15.33
C ALA A 144 -1.39 33.18 -14.21
N ASP A 145 -1.85 31.97 -14.54
CA ASP A 145 -2.36 31.02 -13.56
C ASP A 145 -1.22 30.16 -12.99
N SER A 146 -0.72 30.57 -11.82
CA SER A 146 0.32 29.85 -11.09
C SER A 146 -0.04 28.41 -10.74
N LYS A 147 -1.33 28.09 -10.50
CA LYS A 147 -1.76 26.72 -10.18
C LYS A 147 -1.64 25.82 -11.41
N ALA A 148 -2.20 26.27 -12.53
CA ALA A 148 -2.09 25.55 -13.81
C ALA A 148 -0.63 25.40 -14.24
N ARG A 149 0.18 26.44 -14.06
CA ARG A 149 1.62 26.38 -14.33
C ARG A 149 2.33 25.32 -13.50
N LEU A 150 2.04 25.22 -12.20
CA LEU A 150 2.65 24.20 -11.34
C LEU A 150 2.26 22.78 -11.78
N VAL A 151 0.98 22.56 -12.10
CA VAL A 151 0.50 21.27 -12.64
C VAL A 151 1.22 20.92 -13.94
N ASN A 152 1.38 21.89 -14.84
CA ASN A 152 2.07 21.69 -16.11
C ASN A 152 3.57 21.40 -15.92
N ALA A 153 4.23 22.08 -14.99
CA ALA A 153 5.62 21.82 -14.65
C ALA A 153 5.81 20.41 -14.08
N THR A 154 4.96 20.01 -13.12
CA THR A 154 4.95 18.65 -12.60
C THR A 154 4.73 17.63 -13.72
N ARG A 155 3.75 17.85 -14.60
CA ARG A 155 3.48 16.96 -15.74
C ARG A 155 4.69 16.82 -16.67
N ALA A 156 5.34 17.92 -17.01
CA ALA A 156 6.50 17.92 -17.90
C ALA A 156 7.73 17.23 -17.26
N ALA A 157 7.94 17.39 -15.96
CA ALA A 157 8.97 16.66 -15.23
C ALA A 157 8.70 15.15 -15.23
N LEU A 158 7.46 14.74 -14.91
CA LEU A 158 7.09 13.32 -14.81
C LEU A 158 7.14 12.58 -16.16
N LYS A 159 7.08 13.27 -17.29
CA LYS A 159 7.33 12.69 -18.63
C LYS A 159 8.80 12.30 -18.85
N GLN A 160 9.73 12.91 -18.12
CA GLN A 160 11.17 12.63 -18.23
C GLN A 160 11.64 11.57 -17.21
N VAL A 161 10.79 11.20 -16.26
CA VAL A 161 11.12 10.30 -15.15
C VAL A 161 10.92 8.84 -15.54
N ILE A 162 11.93 8.03 -15.22
CA ILE A 162 11.90 6.57 -15.28
C ILE A 162 11.88 6.03 -13.85
N GLY A 163 11.04 5.04 -13.59
CA GLY A 163 10.91 4.41 -12.28
C GLY A 163 9.49 4.52 -11.71
N THR A 164 9.41 4.48 -10.38
CA THR A 164 8.15 4.52 -9.62
C THR A 164 8.11 5.72 -8.70
N TYR A 165 6.93 6.31 -8.53
CA TYR A 165 6.74 7.45 -7.67
C TYR A 165 5.30 7.54 -7.13
N GLY A 166 5.19 7.96 -5.90
CA GLY A 166 4.02 8.56 -5.30
C GLY A 166 4.52 9.83 -4.68
N ILE A 167 4.06 10.99 -5.14
CA ILE A 167 4.58 12.28 -4.68
C ILE A 167 3.47 13.15 -4.14
N ALA A 168 3.84 14.03 -3.20
CA ALA A 168 3.06 15.20 -2.88
C ALA A 168 3.99 16.41 -2.84
N LEU A 169 3.52 17.55 -3.35
CA LEU A 169 4.29 18.80 -3.34
C LEU A 169 3.43 20.02 -3.07
N VAL A 170 4.06 21.05 -2.50
CA VAL A 170 3.47 22.36 -2.23
C VAL A 170 4.39 23.47 -2.74
N HIS A 171 3.81 24.63 -3.01
CA HIS A 171 4.55 25.82 -3.45
C HIS A 171 4.23 27.02 -2.55
N SER A 172 5.25 27.73 -2.08
CA SER A 172 5.14 28.85 -1.13
C SER A 172 4.30 30.03 -1.64
N ASP A 173 4.41 30.40 -2.92
CA ASP A 173 3.63 31.48 -3.52
C ASP A 173 2.18 31.08 -3.91
N ILE A 174 1.82 29.80 -3.84
CA ILE A 174 0.49 29.31 -4.25
C ILE A 174 -0.29 28.91 -3.01
N LYS A 175 -1.32 29.71 -2.69
CA LYS A 175 -2.15 29.54 -1.49
C LYS A 175 -3.06 28.33 -1.58
N GLU A 176 -3.16 27.60 -0.46
CA GLU A 176 -4.11 26.51 -0.22
C GLU A 176 -4.15 25.50 -1.39
N PHE A 177 -2.97 25.05 -1.82
CA PHE A 177 -2.83 24.18 -2.98
C PHE A 177 -1.71 23.17 -2.80
N MET A 178 -1.99 21.93 -3.17
CA MET A 178 -1.02 20.84 -3.22
C MET A 178 -1.24 20.01 -4.49
N ILE A 179 -0.18 19.37 -4.95
CA ILE A 179 -0.25 18.43 -6.08
C ILE A 179 0.17 17.06 -5.56
N GLY A 180 -0.59 16.03 -5.95
CA GLY A 180 -0.19 14.64 -5.84
C GLY A 180 0.03 14.03 -7.23
N ALA A 181 0.93 13.05 -7.35
CA ALA A 181 1.02 12.25 -8.57
C ALA A 181 1.46 10.82 -8.26
N ARG A 182 1.05 9.88 -9.10
CA ARG A 182 1.23 8.44 -8.89
C ARG A 182 1.75 7.72 -10.13
N ARG A 183 2.67 6.78 -9.92
CA ARG A 183 3.10 5.72 -10.84
C ARG A 183 3.74 4.59 -10.02
N GLY A 184 3.07 3.46 -9.87
CA GLY A 184 3.58 2.28 -9.17
C GLY A 184 3.52 2.38 -7.63
N SER A 185 3.88 3.51 -7.03
CA SER A 185 3.75 3.70 -5.57
C SER A 185 2.36 4.22 -5.19
N PRO A 186 1.68 3.67 -4.18
CA PRO A 186 0.31 4.06 -3.83
C PRO A 186 0.20 5.53 -3.41
N LEU A 187 -0.88 6.17 -3.86
CA LEU A 187 -1.32 7.48 -3.40
C LEU A 187 -2.85 7.56 -3.50
N VAL A 188 -3.48 8.04 -2.43
CA VAL A 188 -4.93 8.19 -2.28
C VAL A 188 -5.26 9.63 -1.92
N LEU A 189 -6.33 10.16 -2.53
CA LEU A 189 -6.94 11.43 -2.17
C LEU A 189 -8.05 11.17 -1.15
N GLY A 190 -7.95 11.76 0.04
CA GLY A 190 -9.05 11.82 1.00
C GLY A 190 -9.90 13.06 0.76
N VAL A 191 -11.20 12.87 0.59
CA VAL A 191 -12.16 13.96 0.34
C VAL A 191 -12.85 14.32 1.66
N GLY A 192 -12.58 15.51 2.18
CA GLY A 192 -13.19 16.02 3.41
C GLY A 192 -14.21 17.12 3.14
N LYS A 193 -14.73 17.72 4.22
CA LYS A 193 -15.59 18.90 4.15
C LYS A 193 -14.77 20.15 4.42
N ASP A 194 -14.62 21.02 3.42
CA ASP A 194 -13.72 22.20 3.47
C ASP A 194 -12.25 21.83 3.77
N GLU A 195 -11.85 20.61 3.43
CA GLU A 195 -10.49 20.12 3.54
C GLU A 195 -10.28 18.89 2.65
N ASN A 196 -9.05 18.66 2.21
CA ASN A 196 -8.66 17.49 1.45
C ASN A 196 -7.29 16.98 1.89
N PHE A 197 -7.05 15.69 1.66
CA PHE A 197 -5.87 14.98 2.12
C PHE A 197 -5.22 14.20 0.97
N LEU A 198 -3.90 14.07 1.00
CA LEU A 198 -3.18 13.07 0.22
C LEU A 198 -2.52 12.10 1.18
N ALA A 199 -2.60 10.81 0.92
CA ALA A 199 -1.89 9.83 1.74
C ALA A 199 -1.38 8.67 0.90
N SER A 200 -0.29 8.03 1.31
CA SER A 200 0.14 6.77 0.70
C SER A 200 -0.70 5.56 1.16
N ASP A 201 -1.46 5.71 2.24
CA ASP A 201 -2.39 4.71 2.76
C ASP A 201 -3.56 5.41 3.45
N VAL A 202 -4.77 4.90 3.25
CA VAL A 202 -5.99 5.52 3.75
C VAL A 202 -6.10 5.49 5.28
N SER A 203 -5.39 4.57 5.95
CA SER A 203 -5.31 4.51 7.42
C SER A 203 -4.81 5.83 8.03
N ALA A 204 -3.99 6.60 7.32
CA ALA A 204 -3.49 7.91 7.78
C ALA A 204 -4.57 8.98 7.88
N ILE A 205 -5.66 8.84 7.12
CA ILE A 205 -6.68 9.87 6.94
C ILE A 205 -8.07 9.43 7.40
N VAL A 206 -8.26 8.15 7.75
CA VAL A 206 -9.55 7.56 8.12
C VAL A 206 -10.20 8.19 9.37
N ALA A 207 -9.40 8.87 10.18
CA ALA A 207 -9.86 9.65 11.33
C ALA A 207 -10.52 10.98 10.93
N HIS A 208 -10.24 11.48 9.72
CA HIS A 208 -10.75 12.74 9.19
C HIS A 208 -11.82 12.53 8.12
N THR A 209 -11.61 11.57 7.21
CA THR A 209 -12.57 11.22 6.18
C THR A 209 -12.49 9.75 5.82
N ARG A 210 -13.64 9.16 5.45
CA ARG A 210 -13.74 7.81 4.88
C ARG A 210 -13.99 7.84 3.36
N ASP A 211 -14.15 9.01 2.77
CA ASP A 211 -14.35 9.14 1.33
C ASP A 211 -12.98 9.29 0.68
N ALA A 212 -12.63 8.31 -0.17
CA ALA A 212 -11.31 8.17 -0.74
C ALA A 212 -11.36 7.95 -2.26
N VAL A 213 -10.45 8.60 -2.99
CA VAL A 213 -10.21 8.38 -4.41
C VAL A 213 -8.82 7.77 -4.59
N TYR A 214 -8.79 6.53 -5.06
CA TYR A 214 -7.55 5.81 -5.33
C TYR A 214 -7.01 6.19 -6.70
N LEU A 215 -5.90 6.93 -6.72
CA LEU A 215 -5.29 7.37 -7.97
C LEU A 215 -4.84 6.16 -8.80
N ASN A 216 -4.91 6.28 -10.11
CA ASN A 216 -4.35 5.32 -11.06
C ASN A 216 -2.89 5.66 -11.35
N ASP A 217 -2.19 4.72 -11.98
CA ASP A 217 -0.87 5.03 -12.52
C ASP A 217 -0.99 6.14 -13.56
N PHE A 218 -0.04 7.09 -13.51
CA PHE A 218 0.03 8.32 -14.31
C PHE A 218 -1.03 9.38 -13.98
N ASP A 219 -1.78 9.24 -12.90
CA ASP A 219 -2.64 10.33 -12.43
C ASP A 219 -1.81 11.44 -11.74
N ILE A 220 -2.21 12.68 -12.01
CA ILE A 220 -1.82 13.90 -11.32
C ILE A 220 -3.10 14.49 -10.73
N VAL A 221 -3.11 14.72 -9.43
CA VAL A 221 -4.22 15.36 -8.72
C VAL A 221 -3.79 16.74 -8.23
N ALA A 222 -4.55 17.74 -8.64
CA ALA A 222 -4.45 19.12 -8.15
C ALA A 222 -5.50 19.31 -7.04
N VAL A 223 -5.07 19.64 -5.83
CA VAL A 223 -5.94 19.67 -4.66
C VAL A 223 -5.94 21.06 -4.03
N SER A 224 -7.12 21.67 -3.94
CA SER A 224 -7.39 22.85 -3.10
C SER A 224 -8.25 22.44 -1.92
N ARG A 225 -8.54 23.38 -1.02
CA ARG A 225 -9.41 23.15 0.15
C ARG A 225 -10.82 22.65 -0.22
N ASP A 226 -11.39 23.21 -1.27
CA ASP A 226 -12.80 23.07 -1.65
C ASP A 226 -13.03 22.22 -2.91
N LYS A 227 -11.97 21.97 -3.68
CA LYS A 227 -12.03 21.21 -4.93
C LYS A 227 -10.77 20.41 -5.19
N PHE A 228 -10.90 19.40 -6.03
CA PHE A 228 -9.78 18.68 -6.63
C PHE A 228 -10.04 18.41 -8.10
N GLU A 229 -8.97 18.28 -8.87
CA GLU A 229 -9.00 17.95 -10.30
C GLU A 229 -7.97 16.86 -10.57
N ILE A 230 -8.38 15.80 -11.27
CA ILE A 230 -7.50 14.68 -11.65
C ILE A 230 -7.28 14.74 -13.16
N SER A 231 -6.02 14.68 -13.57
CA SER A 231 -5.61 14.59 -14.97
C SER A 231 -4.46 13.62 -15.12
N SER A 232 -4.31 13.01 -16.29
CA SER A 232 -3.18 12.13 -16.55
C SER A 232 -1.89 12.91 -16.87
N VAL A 233 -0.76 12.23 -16.79
CA VAL A 233 0.53 12.72 -17.31
C VAL A 233 0.45 13.05 -18.82
N ALA A 234 -0.47 12.41 -19.57
CA ALA A 234 -0.72 12.74 -20.97
C ALA A 234 -1.49 14.08 -21.14
N GLY A 235 -2.18 14.55 -20.10
CA GLY A 235 -2.95 15.80 -20.10
C GLY A 235 -4.47 15.61 -20.23
N GLU A 236 -4.93 14.37 -20.25
CA GLU A 236 -6.35 14.02 -20.34
C GLU A 236 -7.01 14.14 -18.97
N SER A 237 -8.29 14.55 -18.90
CA SER A 237 -9.03 14.53 -17.64
C SER A 237 -9.26 13.09 -17.18
N GLY A 238 -8.96 12.81 -15.92
CA GLY A 238 -9.12 11.48 -15.33
C GLY A 238 -10.51 11.28 -14.75
N ASN A 239 -11.15 10.17 -15.09
CA ASN A 239 -12.33 9.71 -14.36
C ASN A 239 -11.92 9.19 -12.98
N TYR A 240 -12.76 9.42 -11.98
CA TYR A 240 -12.53 8.93 -10.63
C TYR A 240 -13.81 8.38 -10.02
N GLN A 241 -13.63 7.49 -9.05
CA GLN A 241 -14.70 6.97 -8.21
C GLN A 241 -14.36 7.29 -6.77
N ILE A 242 -15.30 7.92 -6.07
CA ILE A 242 -15.22 8.08 -4.62
C ILE A 242 -15.66 6.75 -4.00
N SER A 243 -14.76 6.13 -3.27
CA SER A 243 -14.99 4.89 -2.53
C SER A 243 -15.05 5.19 -1.04
N LYS A 244 -16.00 4.57 -0.36
CA LYS A 244 -16.11 4.68 1.10
C LYS A 244 -15.30 3.57 1.76
N VAL A 245 -14.37 3.95 2.63
CA VAL A 245 -13.55 3.02 3.40
C VAL A 245 -14.42 2.29 4.44
N GLU A 246 -14.33 0.97 4.46
CA GLU A 246 -15.17 0.12 5.30
C GLU A 246 -14.76 0.12 6.78
N PHE A 247 -13.50 0.44 7.08
CA PHE A 247 -12.97 0.53 8.44
C PHE A 247 -12.89 1.98 8.95
N GLY A 248 -12.87 2.12 10.27
CA GLY A 248 -12.75 3.39 10.98
C GLY A 248 -11.45 3.55 11.75
N ALA A 249 -11.36 4.63 12.53
CA ALA A 249 -10.18 4.94 13.34
C ALA A 249 -9.93 3.94 14.48
N GLU A 250 -10.98 3.27 14.97
CA GLU A 250 -10.88 2.25 16.03
C GLU A 250 -10.22 0.97 15.53
N ASP A 251 -10.50 0.56 14.28
CA ASP A 251 -9.95 -0.66 13.68
C ASP A 251 -8.41 -0.60 13.54
N VAL A 252 -7.88 0.61 13.33
CA VAL A 252 -6.45 0.90 13.22
C VAL A 252 -5.80 1.30 14.56
N SER A 253 -6.55 1.25 15.67
CA SER A 253 -6.06 1.50 17.02
C SER A 253 -5.52 0.22 17.67
N LYS A 254 -4.68 0.36 18.70
CA LYS A 254 -4.24 -0.78 19.54
C LYS A 254 -5.33 -1.23 20.52
N GLY A 255 -6.33 -0.40 20.80
CA GLY A 255 -7.30 -0.64 21.87
C GLY A 255 -6.61 -0.89 23.20
N ASP A 256 -7.01 -1.95 23.91
CA ASP A 256 -6.46 -2.34 25.21
C ASP A 256 -5.15 -3.13 25.12
N PHE A 257 -4.65 -3.40 23.91
CA PHE A 257 -3.42 -4.17 23.72
C PHE A 257 -2.17 -3.26 23.74
N PRO A 258 -1.04 -3.74 24.29
CA PRO A 258 0.23 -3.00 24.27
C PRO A 258 0.84 -2.86 22.86
N HIS A 259 0.58 -3.83 21.98
CA HIS A 259 1.19 -3.91 20.65
C HIS A 259 0.16 -4.29 19.58
N TYR A 260 0.31 -3.76 18.36
CA TYR A 260 -0.53 -4.14 17.22
C TYR A 260 -0.46 -5.64 16.93
N MET A 261 0.75 -6.22 16.86
CA MET A 261 0.93 -7.65 16.62
C MET A 261 0.19 -8.52 17.64
N LEU A 262 0.16 -8.10 18.92
CA LEU A 262 -0.58 -8.84 19.95
C LEU A 262 -2.09 -8.74 19.75
N LYS A 263 -2.62 -7.53 19.49
CA LYS A 263 -4.03 -7.33 19.12
C LYS A 263 -4.40 -8.23 17.93
N GLU A 264 -3.61 -8.17 16.87
CA GLU A 264 -3.87 -8.88 15.61
C GLU A 264 -3.80 -10.40 15.77
N ILE A 265 -2.90 -10.93 16.61
CA ILE A 265 -2.88 -12.35 17.00
C ILE A 265 -4.20 -12.74 17.67
N PHE A 266 -4.71 -11.91 18.59
CA PHE A 266 -5.94 -12.17 19.32
C PHE A 266 -7.20 -11.91 18.49
N GLU A 267 -7.10 -11.18 17.38
CA GLU A 267 -8.19 -10.97 16.41
C GLU A 267 -8.39 -12.15 15.45
N GLN A 268 -7.45 -13.11 15.39
CA GLN A 268 -7.48 -14.23 14.45
C GLN A 268 -8.78 -15.04 14.43
N PRO A 269 -9.47 -15.33 15.55
CA PRO A 269 -10.75 -16.01 15.51
C PRO A 269 -11.79 -15.26 14.66
N ASN A 270 -11.85 -13.94 14.82
CA ASN A 270 -12.79 -13.10 14.08
C ASN A 270 -12.37 -12.97 12.61
N SER A 271 -11.09 -12.72 12.33
CA SER A 271 -10.63 -12.59 10.94
C SER A 271 -10.82 -13.88 10.13
N VAL A 272 -10.59 -15.05 10.75
CA VAL A 272 -10.86 -16.35 10.11
C VAL A 272 -12.36 -16.54 9.86
N ARG A 273 -13.21 -16.17 10.84
CA ARG A 273 -14.67 -16.20 10.67
C ARG A 273 -15.13 -15.29 9.53
N ASP A 274 -14.56 -14.09 9.43
CA ASP A 274 -14.85 -13.13 8.36
C ASP A 274 -14.37 -13.62 7.00
N ALA A 275 -13.20 -14.28 6.93
CA ALA A 275 -12.67 -14.89 5.72
C ALA A 275 -13.58 -15.99 5.15
N MET A 276 -14.44 -16.60 5.97
CA MET A 276 -15.42 -17.62 5.57
C MET A 276 -16.84 -17.08 5.36
N ARG A 277 -17.15 -15.89 5.88
CA ARG A 277 -18.52 -15.35 5.90
C ARG A 277 -19.12 -15.30 4.50
N GLY A 278 -20.27 -15.97 4.33
CA GLY A 278 -21.00 -16.02 3.06
C GLY A 278 -20.34 -16.84 1.95
N ARG A 279 -19.27 -17.60 2.27
CA ARG A 279 -18.47 -18.37 1.29
C ARG A 279 -18.59 -19.87 1.45
N LEU A 280 -19.38 -20.35 2.41
CA LEU A 280 -19.68 -21.77 2.58
C LEU A 280 -21.09 -22.04 2.05
N ASN A 281 -21.22 -23.07 1.21
CA ASN A 281 -22.50 -23.58 0.76
C ASN A 281 -22.69 -24.99 1.34
N THR A 282 -23.48 -25.07 2.41
CA THR A 282 -23.76 -26.31 3.13
C THR A 282 -24.64 -27.27 2.31
N GLU A 283 -25.56 -26.75 1.49
CA GLU A 283 -26.43 -27.56 0.63
C GLU A 283 -25.63 -28.32 -0.42
N GLU A 284 -24.71 -27.63 -1.11
CA GLU A 284 -23.86 -28.22 -2.15
C GLU A 284 -22.56 -28.83 -1.59
N CYS A 285 -22.34 -28.70 -0.28
CA CYS A 285 -21.14 -29.13 0.44
C CYS A 285 -19.85 -28.59 -0.21
N THR A 286 -19.83 -27.30 -0.58
CA THR A 286 -18.71 -26.65 -1.30
C THR A 286 -18.50 -25.20 -0.84
N ALA A 287 -17.46 -24.54 -1.35
CA ALA A 287 -17.26 -23.11 -1.16
C ALA A 287 -17.87 -22.27 -2.30
N LYS A 288 -18.18 -21.00 -2.02
CA LYS A 288 -18.70 -20.00 -2.97
C LYS A 288 -17.79 -18.78 -2.99
N LEU A 289 -16.99 -18.65 -4.04
CA LEU A 289 -16.04 -17.55 -4.23
C LEU A 289 -16.45 -16.73 -5.46
N GLY A 290 -17.50 -15.90 -5.31
CA GLY A 290 -18.08 -15.14 -6.43
C GLY A 290 -17.13 -14.13 -7.08
N GLY A 291 -16.12 -13.67 -6.35
CA GLY A 291 -15.13 -12.69 -6.84
C GLY A 291 -14.10 -13.26 -7.82
N LEU A 292 -14.04 -14.58 -8.02
CA LEU A 292 -13.10 -15.18 -8.98
C LEU A 292 -13.39 -14.76 -10.44
N ASN A 293 -14.61 -14.27 -10.72
CA ASN A 293 -15.07 -13.87 -12.05
C ASN A 293 -14.91 -14.98 -13.10
N MET A 294 -15.03 -16.23 -12.69
CA MET A 294 -14.90 -17.41 -13.57
C MET A 294 -16.18 -18.23 -13.51
N THR A 295 -16.56 -18.76 -14.66
CA THR A 295 -17.65 -19.71 -14.79
C THR A 295 -17.27 -21.08 -14.22
N ALA A 296 -18.27 -21.90 -13.91
CA ALA A 296 -18.04 -23.28 -13.48
C ALA A 296 -17.34 -24.14 -14.55
N ALA A 297 -17.46 -23.79 -15.84
CA ALA A 297 -16.74 -24.47 -16.92
C ALA A 297 -15.25 -24.14 -16.86
N GLU A 298 -14.90 -22.86 -16.81
CA GLU A 298 -13.50 -22.40 -16.72
C GLU A 298 -12.80 -22.96 -15.48
N LEU A 299 -13.47 -22.99 -14.32
CA LEU A 299 -12.92 -23.56 -13.09
C LEU A 299 -12.69 -25.08 -13.18
N ARG A 300 -13.46 -25.82 -13.99
CA ARG A 300 -13.21 -27.26 -14.24
C ARG A 300 -12.05 -27.49 -15.19
N ASP A 301 -11.82 -26.57 -16.13
CA ASP A 301 -10.77 -26.71 -17.14
C ASP A 301 -9.37 -26.36 -16.61
N VAL A 302 -9.29 -25.69 -15.43
CA VAL A 302 -8.03 -25.47 -14.71
C VAL A 302 -7.32 -26.80 -14.48
N SER A 303 -6.11 -26.93 -15.04
CA SER A 303 -5.28 -28.12 -14.96
C SER A 303 -3.97 -27.90 -14.19
N ARG A 304 -3.66 -26.66 -13.83
CA ARG A 304 -2.52 -26.27 -12.99
C ARG A 304 -2.83 -24.99 -12.23
N VAL A 305 -2.33 -24.88 -11.01
CA VAL A 305 -2.36 -23.63 -10.23
C VAL A 305 -0.93 -23.16 -9.94
N VAL A 306 -0.69 -21.87 -10.05
CA VAL A 306 0.55 -21.23 -9.58
C VAL A 306 0.19 -20.23 -8.49
N LEU A 307 0.81 -20.35 -7.33
CA LEU A 307 0.65 -19.42 -6.22
C LEU A 307 1.93 -18.58 -6.10
N THR A 308 1.79 -17.25 -6.10
CA THR A 308 2.95 -16.36 -6.00
C THR A 308 2.74 -15.25 -4.97
N GLY A 309 3.80 -14.90 -4.27
CA GLY A 309 3.79 -13.89 -3.21
C GLY A 309 5.20 -13.66 -2.66
N CYS A 310 5.31 -12.86 -1.61
CA CYS A 310 6.57 -12.58 -0.92
C CYS A 310 6.45 -12.84 0.58
N GLY A 311 7.52 -13.31 1.23
CA GLY A 311 7.59 -13.47 2.68
C GLY A 311 6.49 -14.40 3.22
N THR A 312 5.76 -13.95 4.23
CA THR A 312 4.69 -14.76 4.87
C THR A 312 3.56 -15.16 3.91
N ALA A 313 3.28 -14.36 2.87
CA ALA A 313 2.27 -14.73 1.86
C ALA A 313 2.70 -15.97 1.03
N LEU A 314 4.00 -16.11 0.77
CA LEU A 314 4.56 -17.31 0.15
C LEU A 314 4.45 -18.52 1.08
N HIS A 315 4.65 -18.33 2.39
CA HIS A 315 4.48 -19.42 3.35
C HIS A 315 3.02 -19.89 3.42
N ALA A 316 2.05 -18.99 3.31
CA ALA A 316 0.65 -19.39 3.18
C ALA A 316 0.41 -20.16 1.88
N ALA A 317 1.04 -19.74 0.77
CA ALA A 317 1.00 -20.46 -0.50
C ALA A 317 1.57 -21.89 -0.40
N LEU A 318 2.67 -22.09 0.33
CA LEU A 318 3.23 -23.42 0.59
C LEU A 318 2.22 -24.32 1.31
N VAL A 319 1.45 -23.80 2.27
CA VAL A 319 0.34 -24.57 2.88
C VAL A 319 -0.77 -24.82 1.87
N GLY A 320 -1.10 -23.81 1.06
CA GLY A 320 -2.12 -23.89 0.02
C GLY A 320 -1.84 -24.93 -1.07
N GLU A 321 -0.57 -25.13 -1.43
CA GLU A 321 -0.11 -26.17 -2.36
C GLU A 321 -0.62 -27.54 -1.91
N TYR A 322 -0.24 -27.99 -0.72
CA TYR A 322 -0.69 -29.27 -0.17
C TYR A 322 -2.22 -29.36 -0.06
N LEU A 323 -2.89 -28.28 0.36
CA LEU A 323 -4.35 -28.27 0.48
C LEU A 323 -5.03 -28.45 -0.88
N ILE A 324 -4.62 -27.70 -1.89
CA ILE A 324 -5.26 -27.75 -3.22
C ILE A 324 -4.91 -29.06 -3.92
N GLU A 325 -3.67 -29.54 -3.84
CA GLU A 325 -3.28 -30.83 -4.41
C GLU A 325 -4.07 -31.99 -3.77
N GLN A 326 -4.14 -32.02 -2.45
CA GLN A 326 -4.85 -33.08 -1.74
C GLN A 326 -6.36 -33.06 -1.99
N LEU A 327 -6.97 -31.87 -2.08
CA LEU A 327 -8.41 -31.73 -2.21
C LEU A 327 -8.88 -31.81 -3.67
N ALA A 328 -8.13 -31.24 -4.60
CA ALA A 328 -8.54 -31.08 -6.00
C ALA A 328 -7.77 -31.96 -6.99
N ASN A 329 -6.64 -32.55 -6.58
CA ASN A 329 -5.75 -33.32 -7.45
C ASN A 329 -5.28 -32.51 -8.68
N ILE A 330 -5.00 -31.22 -8.46
CA ILE A 330 -4.47 -30.29 -9.46
C ILE A 330 -3.03 -29.97 -9.07
N PRO A 331 -2.03 -30.15 -9.96
CA PRO A 331 -0.66 -29.75 -9.68
C PRO A 331 -0.60 -28.27 -9.28
N VAL A 332 0.05 -27.99 -8.15
CA VAL A 332 0.27 -26.63 -7.67
C VAL A 332 1.77 -26.35 -7.64
N GLU A 333 2.17 -25.12 -7.98
CA GLU A 333 3.54 -24.66 -7.82
C GLU A 333 3.54 -23.34 -7.05
N VAL A 334 4.51 -23.20 -6.14
CA VAL A 334 4.69 -21.99 -5.34
C VAL A 334 5.95 -21.26 -5.77
N GLU A 335 5.79 -20.02 -6.21
CA GLU A 335 6.85 -19.25 -6.85
C GLU A 335 7.12 -17.92 -6.12
N TYR A 336 8.40 -17.66 -5.82
CA TYR A 336 8.82 -16.35 -5.31
C TYR A 336 8.52 -15.29 -6.37
N ALA A 337 7.72 -14.28 -6.02
CA ALA A 337 7.26 -13.30 -7.02
C ALA A 337 8.43 -12.54 -7.69
N SER A 338 9.52 -12.30 -6.95
CA SER A 338 10.74 -11.67 -7.47
C SER A 338 11.43 -12.52 -8.54
N GLU A 339 11.43 -13.85 -8.41
CA GLU A 339 12.01 -14.75 -9.40
C GLU A 339 11.05 -14.95 -10.57
N PHE A 340 9.77 -15.18 -10.27
CA PHE A 340 8.74 -15.50 -11.25
C PHE A 340 8.57 -14.42 -12.30
N ARG A 341 8.63 -13.14 -11.90
CA ARG A 341 8.52 -11.99 -12.83
C ARG A 341 9.71 -11.84 -13.78
N HIS A 342 10.84 -12.48 -13.49
CA HIS A 342 12.08 -12.37 -14.27
C HIS A 342 12.43 -13.66 -15.01
N ARG A 343 11.84 -14.79 -14.62
CA ARG A 343 12.07 -16.09 -15.25
C ARG A 343 11.11 -16.35 -16.41
N ASN A 344 11.63 -17.01 -17.44
CA ASN A 344 10.79 -17.59 -18.49
C ASN A 344 10.27 -18.97 -18.05
N THR A 345 9.29 -18.99 -17.13
CA THR A 345 8.70 -20.23 -16.61
C THR A 345 7.76 -20.87 -17.66
N PRO A 346 7.97 -22.14 -18.04
CA PRO A 346 7.08 -22.83 -18.96
C PRO A 346 5.75 -23.15 -18.27
N MET A 347 4.68 -22.52 -18.75
CA MET A 347 3.32 -22.69 -18.24
C MET A 347 2.38 -23.15 -19.37
N SER A 348 1.46 -24.06 -19.07
CA SER A 348 0.46 -24.58 -20.02
C SER A 348 -0.77 -23.67 -20.07
N GLY A 349 -1.54 -23.73 -21.17
CA GLY A 349 -2.64 -22.80 -21.44
C GLY A 349 -3.80 -22.76 -20.42
N ASN A 350 -3.95 -23.77 -19.57
CA ASN A 350 -5.00 -23.85 -18.54
C ASN A 350 -4.43 -23.67 -17.12
N THR A 351 -3.40 -22.83 -16.99
CA THR A 351 -2.80 -22.47 -15.69
C THR A 351 -3.54 -21.27 -15.09
N LEU A 352 -3.96 -21.40 -13.84
CA LEU A 352 -4.53 -20.32 -13.04
C LEU A 352 -3.47 -19.77 -12.08
N VAL A 353 -3.23 -18.46 -12.11
CA VAL A 353 -2.23 -17.81 -11.25
C VAL A 353 -2.95 -17.07 -10.11
N PHE A 354 -2.48 -17.23 -8.87
CA PHE A 354 -2.90 -16.41 -7.73
C PHE A 354 -1.76 -15.55 -7.21
N ALA A 355 -1.94 -14.23 -7.25
CA ALA A 355 -1.07 -13.24 -6.63
C ALA A 355 -1.56 -12.96 -5.20
N ILE A 356 -0.79 -13.40 -4.20
CA ILE A 356 -1.16 -13.32 -2.78
C ILE A 356 -0.40 -12.17 -2.11
N SER A 357 -1.15 -11.19 -1.60
CA SER A 357 -0.55 -10.05 -0.89
C SER A 357 -1.52 -9.47 0.13
N GLN A 358 -1.08 -9.32 1.38
CA GLN A 358 -1.87 -8.64 2.41
C GLN A 358 -2.19 -7.20 1.98
N SER A 359 -1.16 -6.44 1.57
CA SER A 359 -1.31 -5.02 1.23
C SER A 359 -1.96 -4.82 -0.14
N GLY A 360 -1.76 -5.77 -1.05
CA GLY A 360 -2.09 -5.63 -2.47
C GLY A 360 -1.17 -4.63 -3.21
N GLU A 361 -0.05 -4.25 -2.59
CA GLU A 361 0.91 -3.23 -3.08
C GLU A 361 2.36 -3.73 -3.11
N THR A 362 2.59 -5.02 -2.84
CA THR A 362 3.94 -5.61 -2.89
C THR A 362 4.47 -5.57 -4.32
N ALA A 363 5.53 -4.79 -4.57
CA ALA A 363 6.01 -4.48 -5.92
C ALA A 363 6.36 -5.73 -6.76
N ASP A 364 7.02 -6.72 -6.17
CA ASP A 364 7.35 -7.95 -6.89
C ASP A 364 6.13 -8.81 -7.18
N THR A 365 5.18 -8.91 -6.25
CA THR A 365 3.90 -9.60 -6.46
C THR A 365 3.06 -8.92 -7.54
N LEU A 366 3.02 -7.59 -7.58
CA LEU A 366 2.37 -6.84 -8.65
C LEU A 366 3.08 -7.03 -9.99
N GLY A 367 4.42 -7.07 -9.98
CA GLY A 367 5.23 -7.34 -11.17
C GLY A 367 4.96 -8.73 -11.74
N ALA A 368 4.89 -9.75 -10.88
CA ALA A 368 4.49 -11.12 -11.22
C ALA A 368 3.09 -11.17 -11.82
N LEU A 369 2.10 -10.50 -11.21
CA LEU A 369 0.74 -10.43 -11.73
C LEU A 369 0.70 -9.86 -13.15
N ARG A 370 1.32 -8.69 -13.36
CA ARG A 370 1.34 -8.02 -14.67
C ARG A 370 2.04 -8.88 -15.71
N GLU A 371 3.11 -9.57 -15.35
CA GLU A 371 3.84 -10.46 -16.25
C GLU A 371 3.04 -11.71 -16.63
N SER A 372 2.31 -12.32 -15.69
CA SER A 372 1.40 -13.43 -15.97
C SER A 372 0.30 -13.03 -16.95
N GLN A 373 -0.33 -11.87 -16.74
CA GLN A 373 -1.37 -11.36 -17.64
C GLN A 373 -0.82 -11.05 -19.03
N ARG A 374 0.38 -10.45 -19.14
CA ARG A 374 1.05 -10.21 -20.44
C ARG A 374 1.29 -11.50 -21.22
N LYS A 375 1.59 -12.59 -20.53
CA LYS A 375 1.76 -13.93 -21.12
C LYS A 375 0.42 -14.65 -21.40
N GLY A 376 -0.71 -14.02 -21.10
CA GLY A 376 -2.05 -14.52 -21.40
C GLY A 376 -2.65 -15.43 -20.33
N PHE A 377 -2.07 -15.49 -19.12
CA PHE A 377 -2.61 -16.32 -18.04
C PHE A 377 -3.67 -15.57 -17.24
N ARG A 378 -4.75 -16.28 -16.92
CA ARG A 378 -5.76 -15.81 -15.97
C ARG A 378 -5.10 -15.64 -14.60
N THR A 379 -5.15 -14.42 -14.06
CA THR A 379 -4.42 -14.05 -12.84
C THR A 379 -5.37 -13.41 -11.84
N LEU A 380 -5.49 -14.04 -10.67
CA LEU A 380 -6.41 -13.65 -9.61
C LEU A 380 -5.66 -13.12 -8.38
N GLY A 381 -6.25 -12.16 -7.69
CA GLY A 381 -5.68 -11.58 -6.47
C GLY A 381 -6.25 -12.21 -5.20
N ILE A 382 -5.40 -12.52 -4.22
CA ILE A 382 -5.86 -12.75 -2.84
C ILE A 382 -5.33 -11.60 -1.99
N CYS A 383 -6.22 -10.68 -1.61
CA CYS A 383 -5.84 -9.39 -1.02
C CYS A 383 -6.64 -9.05 0.24
N ASN A 384 -6.05 -8.23 1.11
CA ASN A 384 -6.72 -7.68 2.29
C ASN A 384 -7.08 -6.18 2.15
N ASN A 385 -6.86 -5.58 0.98
CA ASN A 385 -7.47 -4.31 0.56
C ASN A 385 -8.12 -4.41 -0.84
N VAL A 386 -9.45 -4.22 -0.94
CA VAL A 386 -10.21 -4.30 -2.20
C VAL A 386 -9.85 -3.21 -3.21
N ALA A 387 -9.36 -2.07 -2.73
CA ALA A 387 -8.98 -0.93 -3.56
C ALA A 387 -7.48 -0.92 -3.91
N SER A 388 -6.74 -1.96 -3.49
CA SER A 388 -5.32 -2.09 -3.79
C SER A 388 -5.05 -2.29 -5.27
N THR A 389 -3.81 -2.01 -5.69
CA THR A 389 -3.38 -2.15 -7.09
C THR A 389 -3.55 -3.57 -7.60
N ILE A 390 -3.10 -4.59 -6.84
CA ILE A 390 -3.28 -6.00 -7.20
C ILE A 390 -4.77 -6.32 -7.34
N ALA A 391 -5.63 -5.90 -6.40
CA ALA A 391 -7.07 -6.18 -6.49
C ALA A 391 -7.74 -5.54 -7.71
N ARG A 392 -7.33 -4.33 -8.11
CA ARG A 392 -7.88 -3.62 -9.29
C ARG A 392 -7.39 -4.18 -10.62
N GLU A 393 -6.14 -4.64 -10.67
CA GLU A 393 -5.52 -5.14 -11.91
C GLU A 393 -5.74 -6.64 -12.15
N SER A 394 -6.09 -7.41 -11.12
CA SER A 394 -6.41 -8.84 -11.26
C SER A 394 -7.68 -9.06 -12.09
N ASP A 395 -7.79 -10.21 -12.76
CA ASP A 395 -8.98 -10.60 -13.52
C ASP A 395 -10.19 -10.96 -12.62
N GLY A 396 -9.93 -11.08 -11.32
CA GLY A 396 -10.85 -11.44 -10.25
C GLY A 396 -10.03 -11.74 -8.99
N GLY A 397 -10.67 -12.22 -7.93
CA GLY A 397 -9.95 -12.53 -6.70
C GLY A 397 -10.81 -12.87 -5.50
N VAL A 398 -10.15 -12.99 -4.36
CA VAL A 398 -10.77 -13.22 -3.06
C VAL A 398 -10.24 -12.21 -2.07
N TYR A 399 -11.15 -11.47 -1.45
CA TYR A 399 -10.82 -10.54 -0.39
C TYR A 399 -10.73 -11.26 0.97
N MET A 400 -9.73 -10.99 1.79
CA MET A 400 -9.55 -11.72 3.06
C MET A 400 -10.53 -11.31 4.15
N HIS A 401 -11.01 -10.06 4.15
CA HIS A 401 -11.76 -9.46 5.26
C HIS A 401 -11.08 -9.62 6.63
N ALA A 402 -9.74 -9.64 6.69
CA ALA A 402 -9.02 -9.76 7.97
C ALA A 402 -9.01 -8.44 8.77
N GLY A 403 -9.59 -7.37 8.21
CA GLY A 403 -9.46 -6.01 8.72
C GLY A 403 -8.03 -5.45 8.55
N PRO A 404 -7.80 -4.17 8.87
CA PRO A 404 -6.46 -3.58 8.74
C PRO A 404 -5.45 -4.30 9.63
N GLU A 405 -4.25 -4.54 9.10
CA GLU A 405 -3.10 -5.13 9.83
C GLU A 405 -1.97 -4.10 9.79
N ILE A 406 -1.62 -3.57 10.96
CA ILE A 406 -0.66 -2.49 11.21
C ILE A 406 0.67 -3.06 11.71
N GLY A 407 0.64 -4.20 12.42
CA GLY A 407 1.85 -4.94 12.78
C GLY A 407 2.68 -5.26 11.54
N VAL A 408 4.01 -5.09 11.64
CA VAL A 408 4.92 -5.38 10.53
C VAL A 408 4.95 -6.88 10.21
N ALA A 409 4.91 -7.72 11.24
CA ALA A 409 4.84 -9.16 11.09
C ALA A 409 3.39 -9.59 10.82
N ALA A 410 3.17 -10.26 9.69
CA ALA A 410 1.87 -10.82 9.33
C ALA A 410 1.41 -11.88 10.34
N THR A 411 0.17 -11.78 10.79
CA THR A 411 -0.45 -12.70 11.76
C THR A 411 -1.82 -13.14 11.26
N LYS A 412 -2.85 -12.31 11.44
CA LYS A 412 -4.21 -12.58 10.98
C LYS A 412 -4.35 -12.64 9.47
N SER A 413 -3.50 -11.93 8.73
CA SER A 413 -3.48 -12.07 7.26
C SER A 413 -2.99 -13.45 6.83
N PHE A 414 -2.01 -14.05 7.52
CA PHE A 414 -1.53 -15.40 7.22
C PHE A 414 -2.62 -16.46 7.44
N THR A 415 -3.27 -16.46 8.60
CA THR A 415 -4.34 -17.43 8.88
C THR A 415 -5.56 -17.25 7.97
N SER A 416 -5.87 -16.01 7.60
CA SER A 416 -6.93 -15.72 6.61
C SER A 416 -6.54 -16.19 5.19
N GLN A 417 -5.27 -16.05 4.78
CA GLN A 417 -4.76 -16.59 3.52
C GLN A 417 -4.92 -18.11 3.45
N VAL A 418 -4.47 -18.81 4.48
CA VAL A 418 -4.59 -20.28 4.56
C VAL A 418 -6.06 -20.70 4.52
N THR A 419 -6.95 -19.98 5.22
CA THR A 419 -8.39 -20.24 5.19
C THR A 419 -8.96 -20.09 3.78
N ILE A 420 -8.59 -19.04 3.05
CA ILE A 420 -9.03 -18.85 1.66
C ILE A 420 -8.48 -19.92 0.72
N LEU A 421 -7.22 -20.32 0.88
CA LEU A 421 -6.63 -21.40 0.08
C LEU A 421 -7.34 -22.74 0.35
N ALA A 422 -7.76 -23.00 1.59
CA ALA A 422 -8.62 -24.14 1.91
C ALA A 422 -10.00 -24.05 1.22
N LEU A 423 -10.63 -22.86 1.18
CA LEU A 423 -11.87 -22.64 0.43
C LEU A 423 -11.72 -22.86 -1.07
N ILE A 424 -10.59 -22.42 -1.66
CA ILE A 424 -10.26 -22.67 -3.07
C ILE A 424 -10.10 -24.17 -3.32
N GLY A 425 -9.35 -24.87 -2.45
CA GLY A 425 -9.19 -26.33 -2.53
C GLY A 425 -10.53 -27.06 -2.42
N LEU A 426 -11.41 -26.65 -1.50
CA LEU A 426 -12.76 -27.20 -1.36
C LEU A 426 -13.61 -26.97 -2.62
N LEU A 427 -13.63 -25.75 -3.16
CA LEU A 427 -14.35 -25.42 -4.39
C LEU A 427 -13.89 -26.29 -5.55
N LEU A 428 -12.59 -26.30 -5.84
CA LEU A 428 -12.03 -27.04 -6.98
C LEU A 428 -12.17 -28.56 -6.80
N GLY A 429 -12.02 -29.05 -5.57
CA GLY A 429 -12.16 -30.46 -5.22
C GLY A 429 -13.58 -30.99 -5.37
N ARG A 430 -14.60 -30.21 -5.00
CA ARG A 430 -16.01 -30.59 -5.17
C ARG A 430 -16.47 -30.61 -6.62
N MET A 431 -15.78 -29.90 -7.49
CA MET A 431 -15.99 -29.97 -8.94
C MET A 431 -15.30 -31.19 -9.58
N ARG A 432 -14.55 -31.98 -8.80
CA ARG A 432 -13.72 -33.10 -9.25
C ARG A 432 -13.94 -34.35 -8.40
N HIS A 433 -13.09 -34.57 -7.39
CA HIS A 433 -12.95 -35.86 -6.71
C HIS A 433 -13.57 -35.90 -5.31
N LEU A 434 -13.82 -34.75 -4.67
CA LEU A 434 -14.40 -34.73 -3.33
C LEU A 434 -15.86 -35.10 -3.40
N SER A 435 -16.27 -36.09 -2.61
CA SER A 435 -17.67 -36.43 -2.36
C SER A 435 -18.37 -35.37 -1.50
N THR A 436 -19.70 -35.40 -1.47
CA THR A 436 -20.52 -34.55 -0.59
C THR A 436 -20.15 -34.73 0.89
N SER A 437 -19.92 -35.97 1.34
CA SER A 437 -19.54 -36.27 2.73
C SER A 437 -18.14 -35.79 3.09
N GLN A 438 -17.19 -35.77 2.14
CA GLN A 438 -15.89 -35.13 2.34
C GLN A 438 -16.05 -33.60 2.42
N GLY A 439 -16.82 -33.01 1.50
CA GLY A 439 -17.09 -31.56 1.51
C GLY A 439 -17.72 -31.09 2.82
N SER A 440 -18.77 -31.77 3.28
CA SER A 440 -19.45 -31.48 4.55
C SER A 440 -18.51 -31.55 5.75
N ARG A 441 -17.66 -32.58 5.85
CA ARG A 441 -16.65 -32.67 6.94
C ARG A 441 -15.63 -31.53 6.90
N ILE A 442 -15.22 -31.08 5.72
CA ILE A 442 -14.31 -29.93 5.58
C ILE A 442 -15.01 -28.65 6.03
N ILE A 443 -16.27 -28.44 5.65
CA ILE A 443 -17.06 -27.30 6.10
C ILE A 443 -17.17 -27.28 7.63
N GLU A 444 -17.55 -28.40 8.25
CA GLU A 444 -17.64 -28.51 9.71
C GLU A 444 -16.31 -28.19 10.41
N ALA A 445 -15.18 -28.66 9.85
CA ALA A 445 -13.86 -28.36 10.38
C ALA A 445 -13.48 -26.88 10.23
N LEU A 446 -13.82 -26.26 9.10
CA LEU A 446 -13.62 -24.83 8.87
C LEU A 446 -14.47 -23.98 9.83
N GLU A 447 -15.73 -24.34 10.04
CA GLU A 447 -16.63 -23.65 10.98
C GLU A 447 -16.16 -23.75 12.43
N ALA A 448 -15.52 -24.86 12.82
CA ALA A 448 -14.94 -25.05 14.15
C ALA A 448 -13.60 -24.31 14.37
N LEU A 449 -12.94 -23.87 13.29
CA LEU A 449 -11.58 -23.31 13.34
C LEU A 449 -11.45 -22.05 14.23
N PRO A 450 -12.38 -21.06 14.20
CA PRO A 450 -12.30 -19.90 15.09
C PRO A 450 -12.23 -20.27 16.58
N ASP A 451 -13.05 -21.23 17.03
CA ASP A 451 -13.14 -21.63 18.44
C ASP A 451 -11.89 -22.43 18.86
N GLN A 452 -11.30 -23.18 17.93
CA GLN A 452 -10.01 -23.84 18.14
C GLN A 452 -8.89 -22.81 18.31
N ILE A 453 -8.87 -21.74 17.50
CA ILE A 453 -7.91 -20.64 17.65
C ILE A 453 -8.10 -19.96 19.01
N GLU A 454 -9.33 -19.66 19.43
CA GLU A 454 -9.61 -19.10 20.77
C GLU A 454 -9.08 -19.99 21.89
N SER A 455 -9.22 -21.31 21.74
CA SER A 455 -8.71 -22.28 22.71
C SER A 455 -7.19 -22.27 22.79
N VAL A 456 -6.49 -22.11 21.66
CA VAL A 456 -5.03 -21.94 21.61
C VAL A 456 -4.60 -20.61 22.24
N LEU A 457 -5.33 -19.52 21.97
CA LEU A 457 -5.02 -18.19 22.52
C LEU A 457 -5.10 -18.15 24.07
N LYS A 458 -5.96 -18.98 24.69
CA LYS A 458 -6.00 -19.14 26.16
C LYS A 458 -4.69 -19.68 26.75
N LEU A 459 -3.82 -20.27 25.93
CA LEU A 459 -2.49 -20.75 26.35
C LEU A 459 -1.43 -19.63 26.36
N SER A 460 -1.81 -18.36 26.13
CA SER A 460 -0.87 -17.23 26.03
C SER A 460 0.10 -17.10 27.21
N ASP A 461 -0.38 -17.29 28.45
CA ASP A 461 0.48 -17.22 29.64
C ASP A 461 1.49 -18.38 29.72
N GLN A 462 1.09 -19.57 29.28
CA GLN A 462 1.99 -20.73 29.20
C GLN A 462 3.06 -20.50 28.14
N ILE A 463 2.67 -20.02 26.95
CA ILE A 463 3.60 -19.68 25.86
C ILE A 463 4.57 -18.58 26.30
N ARG A 464 4.08 -17.56 27.04
CA ARG A 464 4.93 -16.51 27.64
C ARG A 464 5.97 -17.11 28.60
N SER A 465 5.58 -18.11 29.40
CA SER A 465 6.53 -18.80 30.29
C SER A 465 7.61 -19.55 29.50
N ILE A 466 7.26 -20.18 28.39
CA ILE A 466 8.21 -20.87 27.50
C ILE A 466 9.16 -19.85 26.85
N ALA A 467 8.64 -18.70 26.41
CA ALA A 467 9.43 -17.66 25.76
C ALA A 467 10.57 -17.13 26.64
N LYS A 468 10.43 -17.16 27.98
CA LYS A 468 11.50 -16.77 28.91
C LYS A 468 12.80 -17.55 28.72
N LYS A 469 12.73 -18.80 28.24
CA LYS A 469 13.91 -19.63 27.93
C LYS A 469 14.81 -18.98 26.86
N TYR A 470 14.23 -18.18 25.98
CA TYR A 470 14.92 -17.58 24.83
C TYR A 470 15.32 -16.12 25.06
N LEU A 471 15.13 -15.58 26.27
CA LEU A 471 15.41 -14.17 26.56
C LEU A 471 16.88 -13.79 26.36
N GLU A 472 17.78 -14.72 26.68
CA GLU A 472 19.25 -14.54 26.56
C GLU A 472 19.82 -15.21 25.30
N ALA A 473 18.98 -15.71 24.40
CA ALA A 473 19.46 -16.30 23.16
C ALA A 473 19.99 -15.19 22.24
N GLU A 474 21.23 -15.32 21.76
CA GLU A 474 21.75 -14.46 20.71
C GLU A 474 21.06 -14.80 19.38
N GLY A 475 20.56 -13.77 18.69
CA GLY A 475 19.77 -13.87 17.47
C GLY A 475 20.57 -13.83 16.18
#